data_AF-A0A7S3WHM9-F1
#
_entry.id   AF-A0A7S3WHM9-F1
#
_cell.length_a   1.000
_cell.length_b   1.000
_cell.length_c   1.000
_cell.angle_alpha   90.00
_cell.angle_beta   90.00
_cell.angle_gamma   90.00
#
_symmetry.space_group_name_H-M   'P 1'
#
loop_
_entity.id
_entity.type
_entity.pdbx_description
1 polymer ?
#
loop_
_entity_poly.entity_id
_entity_poly.type
_entity_poly.pdbx_seq_one_letter_code
_entity_poly.pdbx_strand_id
1 'polypeptide(L)'
;GGGGAGGGQQGGEGGEASDGRLFLEFAPYTLAQHAGRRLLRYAAFWEAVDEFYAKVEMERGVDEVSSKQAAAWKKVDKVKEAQERRVGELRAKEEEDRRRGELLELRAGEVDSLLASLRAGLGRGMAWTALQELVDESARAGDQLAAMVVRLDLRGVAKEVSRKCPGSV
;
A
#
# COMPACT_ATOMS: atom_id res chain seq x y z
N GLY A 1 -12.43 75.15 -40.52
CA GLY A 1 -12.44 73.81 -41.12
C GLY A 1 -11.18 73.08 -40.71
N GLY A 2 -11.31 71.79 -40.40
CA GLY A 2 -10.23 70.81 -40.13
C GLY A 2 -9.51 71.01 -38.80
N GLY A 3 -9.54 70.14 -37.79
CA GLY A 3 -9.88 68.72 -37.77
C GLY A 3 -8.69 67.86 -38.20
N GLY A 4 -8.06 67.13 -37.29
CA GLY A 4 -7.00 66.16 -37.64
C GLY A 4 -6.17 65.69 -36.45
N ALA A 5 -6.77 64.84 -35.61
CA ALA A 5 -6.13 64.14 -34.51
C ALA A 5 -5.31 62.94 -35.00
N GLY A 6 -4.47 62.42 -34.10
CA GLY A 6 -3.44 61.43 -34.36
C GLY A 6 -3.92 60.01 -34.70
N GLY A 7 -2.94 59.18 -35.02
CA GLY A 7 -3.12 57.75 -35.28
C GLY A 7 -1.78 57.04 -35.24
N GLY A 8 -1.23 56.88 -34.03
CA GLY A 8 -0.09 56.01 -33.77
C GLY A 8 -0.53 54.56 -33.85
N GLN A 9 -0.06 53.83 -34.85
CA GLN A 9 -0.25 52.40 -34.98
C GLN A 9 0.86 51.69 -34.21
N GLN A 10 0.55 51.24 -32.99
CA GLN A 10 1.39 50.25 -32.29
C GLN A 10 0.87 48.87 -32.67
N GLY A 11 1.69 48.13 -33.41
CA GLY A 11 1.52 46.71 -33.64
C GLY A 11 1.67 45.97 -32.30
N GLY A 12 0.63 45.24 -31.91
CA GLY A 12 0.66 44.37 -30.75
C GLY A 12 1.42 43.09 -31.11
N GLU A 13 2.62 42.99 -30.56
CA GLU A 13 3.46 41.80 -30.52
C GLU A 13 2.67 40.65 -29.87
N GLY A 14 2.63 39.51 -30.57
CA GLY A 14 2.11 38.24 -30.05
C GLY A 14 3.04 37.71 -28.96
N GLY A 15 2.87 38.24 -27.75
CA GLY A 15 3.59 37.81 -26.55
C GLY A 15 3.00 36.54 -25.97
N GLU A 16 3.73 35.44 -26.14
CA GLU A 16 3.59 34.20 -25.39
C GLU A 16 3.65 34.48 -23.88
N ALA A 17 2.53 34.26 -23.19
CA ALA A 17 2.49 34.04 -21.75
C ALA A 17 1.36 33.06 -21.49
N SER A 18 1.71 31.83 -21.10
CA SER A 18 0.78 30.83 -20.59
C SER A 18 0.22 31.31 -19.26
N ASP A 19 -0.74 32.23 -19.32
CA ASP A 19 -1.60 32.50 -18.18
C ASP A 19 -2.55 31.32 -18.05
N GLY A 20 -2.69 30.75 -16.85
CA GLY A 20 -3.56 29.63 -16.52
C GLY A 20 -5.05 30.01 -16.57
N ARG A 21 -5.47 30.64 -17.66
CA ARG A 21 -6.80 31.15 -17.91
C ARG A 21 -7.57 30.13 -18.72
N LEU A 22 -8.58 29.55 -18.08
CA LEU A 22 -9.60 28.73 -18.75
C LEU A 22 -10.37 29.60 -19.75
N PHE A 23 -10.31 29.23 -21.03
CA PHE A 23 -11.14 29.84 -22.06
C PHE A 23 -12.55 29.25 -21.99
N LEU A 24 -13.54 30.11 -21.75
CA LEU A 24 -14.93 29.67 -21.52
C LEU A 24 -15.75 29.55 -22.80
N GLU A 25 -15.62 30.53 -23.71
CA GLU A 25 -16.47 30.64 -24.90
C GLU A 25 -15.80 31.52 -25.96
N PHE A 26 -16.10 31.25 -27.23
CA PHE A 26 -15.80 32.14 -28.35
C PHE A 26 -17.12 32.51 -29.06
N ALA A 27 -17.24 33.78 -29.48
CA ALA A 27 -18.44 34.28 -30.15
C ALA A 27 -18.08 35.30 -31.24
N PRO A 28 -18.84 35.37 -32.36
CA PRO A 28 -18.59 36.37 -33.41
C PRO A 28 -18.80 37.82 -32.95
N TYR A 29 -19.64 38.02 -31.93
CA TYR A 29 -19.99 39.34 -31.40
C TYR A 29 -19.81 39.37 -29.88
N THR A 30 -19.55 40.57 -29.35
CA THR A 30 -19.49 40.77 -27.90
C THR A 30 -20.89 40.75 -27.30
N LEU A 31 -21.22 39.71 -26.54
CA LEU A 31 -22.51 39.59 -25.86
C LEU A 31 -22.50 40.35 -24.53
N ALA A 32 -23.63 41.00 -24.20
CA ALA A 32 -23.78 41.77 -22.96
C ALA A 32 -23.56 40.92 -21.68
N GLN A 33 -23.84 39.62 -21.74
CA GLN A 33 -23.61 38.68 -20.63
C GLN A 33 -22.12 38.51 -20.25
N HIS A 34 -21.20 38.86 -21.14
CA HIS A 34 -19.76 38.83 -20.87
C HIS A 34 -19.21 40.20 -20.44
N ALA A 35 -20.08 41.17 -20.15
CA ALA A 35 -19.67 42.46 -19.61
C ALA A 35 -18.83 42.28 -18.33
N GLY A 36 -17.68 42.95 -18.26
CA GLY A 36 -16.75 42.85 -17.13
C GLY A 36 -15.81 41.63 -17.16
N ARG A 37 -15.96 40.72 -18.13
CA ARG A 37 -14.98 39.63 -18.35
C ARG A 37 -13.85 40.09 -19.27
N ARG A 38 -12.71 39.41 -19.18
CA ARG A 38 -11.58 39.64 -20.11
C ARG A 38 -11.93 39.05 -21.47
N LEU A 39 -11.86 39.87 -22.52
CA LEU A 39 -12.15 39.48 -23.89
C LEU A 39 -10.90 39.59 -24.75
N LEU A 40 -10.68 38.58 -25.60
CA LEU A 40 -9.68 38.62 -26.66
C LEU A 40 -10.41 38.83 -27.99
N ARG A 41 -9.87 39.71 -28.84
CA ARG A 41 -10.46 40.05 -30.14
C ARG A 41 -9.47 39.65 -31.23
N TYR A 42 -10.00 39.05 -32.29
CA TYR A 42 -9.24 38.58 -33.45
C TYR A 42 -9.78 39.24 -34.72
N ALA A 43 -9.00 39.21 -35.80
CA ALA A 43 -9.39 39.84 -37.06
C ALA A 43 -10.45 38.99 -37.78
N ALA A 44 -10.37 37.67 -37.64
CA ALA A 44 -11.34 36.74 -38.19
C ALA A 44 -11.88 35.76 -37.14
N PHE A 45 -13.08 35.23 -37.40
CA PHE A 45 -13.72 34.26 -36.51
C PHE A 45 -12.94 32.95 -36.39
N TRP A 46 -12.38 32.45 -37.51
CA TRP A 46 -11.62 31.20 -37.52
C TRP A 46 -10.35 31.28 -36.66
N GLU A 47 -9.69 32.44 -36.59
CA GLU A 47 -8.53 32.65 -35.70
C GLU A 47 -8.92 32.46 -34.23
N ALA A 48 -10.10 32.96 -33.85
CA ALA A 48 -10.62 32.78 -32.49
C ALA A 48 -10.99 31.31 -32.19
N VAL A 49 -11.49 30.59 -33.20
CA VAL A 49 -11.82 29.15 -33.10
C VAL A 49 -10.55 28.33 -32.91
N ASP A 50 -9.54 28.54 -33.75
CA ASP A 50 -8.28 27.81 -33.72
C ASP A 50 -7.56 28.02 -32.38
N GLU A 51 -7.47 29.27 -31.92
CA GLU A 51 -6.84 29.58 -30.63
C GLU A 51 -7.62 28.98 -29.45
N PHE A 52 -8.96 29.06 -29.48
CA PHE A 52 -9.79 28.49 -28.43
C PHE A 52 -9.56 26.98 -28.28
N TYR A 53 -9.64 26.24 -29.39
CA TYR A 53 -9.45 24.79 -29.35
C TYR A 53 -7.99 24.40 -29.09
N ALA A 54 -7.01 25.17 -29.55
CA ALA A 54 -5.61 24.95 -29.19
C ALA A 54 -5.40 25.02 -27.66
N LYS A 55 -6.03 25.99 -27.00
CA LYS A 55 -5.96 26.15 -25.53
C LYS A 55 -6.73 25.08 -24.79
N VAL A 56 -7.95 24.74 -25.21
CA VAL A 56 -8.75 23.68 -24.60
C VAL A 56 -8.02 22.33 -24.69
N GLU A 57 -7.44 22.00 -25.84
CA GLU A 57 -6.70 20.74 -25.99
C GLU A 57 -5.38 20.75 -25.21
N MET A 58 -4.69 21.89 -25.11
CA MET A 58 -3.54 22.04 -24.22
C MET A 58 -3.91 21.77 -22.75
N GLU A 59 -5.00 22.36 -22.25
CA GLU A 59 -5.49 22.16 -20.88
C GLU A 59 -5.86 20.69 -20.61
N ARG A 60 -6.57 20.06 -21.55
CA ARG A 60 -6.88 18.62 -21.48
C ARG A 60 -5.63 17.75 -21.40
N GLY A 61 -4.60 18.08 -22.18
CA GLY A 61 -3.31 17.40 -22.11
C GLY A 61 -2.64 17.55 -20.75
N VAL A 62 -2.67 18.74 -20.15
CA VAL A 62 -2.15 19.00 -18.81
C VAL A 62 -2.90 18.19 -17.75
N ASP A 63 -4.23 18.15 -17.82
CA ASP A 63 -5.08 17.38 -16.91
C ASP A 63 -4.81 15.88 -17.01
N GLU A 64 -4.64 15.35 -18.23
CA GLU A 64 -4.32 13.94 -18.45
C GLU A 64 -2.95 13.58 -17.86
N VAL A 65 -1.93 14.42 -18.08
CA VAL A 65 -0.60 14.22 -17.51
C VAL A 65 -0.64 14.27 -15.97
N SER A 66 -1.33 15.26 -15.41
CA SER A 66 -1.53 15.41 -13.96
C SER A 66 -2.23 14.19 -13.36
N SER A 67 -3.29 13.71 -14.00
CA SER A 67 -4.02 12.51 -13.59
C SER A 67 -3.14 11.25 -13.62
N LYS A 68 -2.36 11.05 -14.70
CA LYS A 68 -1.40 9.95 -14.80
C LYS A 68 -0.33 10.04 -13.72
N GLN A 69 0.19 11.23 -13.44
CA GLN A 69 1.16 11.45 -12.37
C GLN A 69 0.57 11.13 -10.99
N ALA A 70 -0.64 11.61 -10.69
CA ALA A 70 -1.34 11.30 -9.44
C ALA A 70 -1.60 9.79 -9.28
N ALA A 71 -1.97 9.10 -10.35
CA ALA A 71 -2.14 7.64 -10.35
C ALA A 71 -0.81 6.90 -10.10
N ALA A 72 0.30 7.40 -10.65
CA ALA A 72 1.63 6.83 -10.40
C ALA A 72 2.04 7.02 -8.92
N TRP A 73 1.85 8.21 -8.35
CA TRP A 73 2.14 8.46 -6.94
C TRP A 73 1.32 7.57 -6.01
N LYS A 74 0.01 7.42 -6.26
CA LYS A 74 -0.85 6.51 -5.50
C LYS A 74 -0.35 5.06 -5.51
N LYS A 75 0.26 4.61 -6.60
CA LYS A 75 0.86 3.26 -6.66
C LYS A 75 2.09 3.18 -5.77
N VAL A 76 2.94 4.20 -5.80
CA VAL A 76 4.13 4.28 -4.94
C VAL A 76 3.74 4.26 -3.46
N ASP A 77 2.75 5.05 -3.07
CA ASP A 77 2.30 5.12 -1.68
C ASP A 77 1.72 3.78 -1.20
N LYS A 78 0.91 3.12 -2.03
CA LYS A 78 0.42 1.76 -1.71
C LYS A 78 1.53 0.74 -1.52
N VAL A 79 2.60 0.82 -2.33
CA VAL A 79 3.75 -0.07 -2.18
C VAL A 79 4.50 0.22 -0.88
N LYS A 80 4.69 1.50 -0.53
CA LYS A 80 5.31 1.91 0.73
C LYS A 80 4.52 1.41 1.93
N GLU A 81 3.21 1.68 1.98
CA GLU A 81 2.33 1.22 3.06
C GLU A 81 2.34 -0.31 3.20
N ALA A 82 2.32 -1.04 2.08
CA ALA A 82 2.40 -2.50 2.09
C ALA A 82 3.73 -3.02 2.65
N GLN A 83 4.84 -2.36 2.32
CA GLN A 83 6.16 -2.70 2.84
C GLN A 83 6.28 -2.39 4.32
N GLU A 84 5.82 -1.21 4.76
CA GLU A 84 5.81 -0.80 6.16
C GLU A 84 4.99 -1.77 7.02
N ARG A 85 3.79 -2.14 6.55
CA ARG A 85 2.97 -3.16 7.20
C ARG A 85 3.69 -4.49 7.32
N ARG A 86 4.30 -4.96 6.22
CA ARG A 86 5.05 -6.24 6.21
C ARG A 86 6.23 -6.20 7.18
N VAL A 87 6.97 -5.09 7.23
CA VAL A 87 8.07 -4.92 8.19
C VAL A 87 7.54 -4.93 9.62
N GLY A 88 6.42 -4.27 9.89
CA GLY A 88 5.76 -4.30 11.20
C GLY A 88 5.36 -5.71 11.63
N GLU A 89 4.70 -6.47 10.74
CA GLU A 89 4.32 -7.87 10.98
C GLU A 89 5.55 -8.76 11.24
N LEU A 90 6.62 -8.59 10.46
CA LEU A 90 7.86 -9.36 10.64
C LEU A 90 8.54 -9.05 11.98
N ARG A 91 8.59 -7.78 12.40
CA ARG A 91 9.15 -7.39 13.70
C ARG A 91 8.32 -7.93 14.87
N ALA A 92 7.00 -7.88 14.76
CA ALA A 92 6.14 -8.45 15.79
C ALA A 92 6.36 -9.96 15.94
N LYS A 93 6.50 -10.67 14.81
CA LYS A 93 6.83 -12.10 14.81
C LYS A 93 8.22 -12.39 15.37
N GLU A 94 9.22 -11.60 14.99
CA GLU A 94 10.57 -11.69 15.53
C GLU A 94 10.58 -11.53 17.06
N GLU A 95 9.84 -10.54 17.58
CA GLU A 95 9.75 -10.33 19.03
C GLU A 95 9.05 -11.51 19.73
N GLU A 96 7.98 -12.04 19.15
CA GLU A 96 7.30 -13.23 19.67
C GLU A 96 8.22 -14.44 19.69
N ASP A 97 8.92 -14.71 18.59
CA ASP A 97 9.84 -15.85 18.47
C ASP A 97 11.05 -15.67 19.39
N ARG A 98 11.55 -14.44 19.58
CA ARG A 98 12.59 -14.13 20.58
C ARG A 98 12.11 -14.44 21.99
N ARG A 99 10.92 -13.97 22.40
CA ARG A 99 10.37 -14.27 23.73
C ARG A 99 10.18 -15.76 23.95
N ARG A 100 9.72 -16.49 22.92
CA ARG A 100 9.61 -17.96 22.99
C ARG A 100 10.99 -18.61 23.16
N GLY A 101 11.99 -18.16 22.42
CA GLY A 101 13.37 -18.62 22.53
C GLY A 101 13.94 -18.38 23.93
N GLU A 102 13.80 -17.17 24.47
CA GLU A 102 14.25 -16.82 25.83
C GLU A 102 13.61 -17.70 26.90
N LEU A 103 12.31 -17.98 26.77
CA LEU A 103 11.61 -18.88 27.69
C LEU A 103 12.10 -20.33 27.58
N LEU A 104 12.40 -20.80 26.37
CA LEU A 104 12.96 -22.14 26.14
C LEU A 104 14.38 -22.25 26.70
N GLU A 105 15.22 -21.23 26.53
CA GLU A 105 16.57 -21.19 27.11
C GLU A 105 16.52 -21.22 28.64
N LEU A 106 15.62 -20.44 29.24
CA LEU A 106 15.45 -20.41 30.69
C LEU A 106 14.98 -21.76 31.26
N ARG A 107 14.17 -22.50 30.49
CA ARG A 107 13.52 -23.74 30.92
C ARG A 107 14.08 -24.99 30.25
N ALA A 108 15.26 -24.91 29.65
CA ALA A 108 15.84 -25.97 28.84
C ALA A 108 15.90 -27.33 29.58
N GLY A 109 16.34 -27.34 30.84
CA GLY A 109 16.43 -28.58 31.62
C GLY A 109 15.07 -29.20 31.96
N GLU A 110 14.04 -28.38 32.21
CA GLU A 110 12.67 -28.82 32.46
C GLU A 110 12.07 -29.43 31.18
N VAL A 111 12.32 -28.79 30.02
CA VAL A 111 11.89 -29.27 28.70
C VAL A 111 12.56 -30.59 28.33
N ASP A 112 13.87 -30.74 28.55
CA ASP A 112 14.60 -31.99 28.27
C ASP A 112 14.10 -33.15 29.13
N SER A 113 13.83 -32.88 30.41
CA SER A 113 13.28 -33.87 31.34
C SER A 113 11.88 -34.33 30.93
N LEU A 114 11.02 -33.37 30.56
CA LEU A 114 9.69 -33.66 30.04
C LEU A 114 9.76 -34.49 28.75
N LEU A 115 10.63 -34.10 27.82
CA LEU A 115 10.81 -34.77 26.54
C LEU A 115 11.31 -36.21 26.72
N ALA A 116 12.21 -36.45 27.67
CA ALA A 116 12.65 -37.79 28.04
C ALA A 116 11.50 -38.65 28.56
N SER A 117 10.67 -38.11 29.46
CA SER A 117 9.49 -38.80 30.00
C SER A 117 8.45 -39.13 28.93
N LEU A 118 8.14 -38.18 28.04
CA LEU A 118 7.21 -38.39 26.93
C LEU A 118 7.74 -39.44 25.95
N ARG A 119 9.04 -39.40 25.61
CA ARG A 119 9.69 -40.44 24.78
C ARG A 119 9.64 -41.81 25.43
N ALA A 120 9.83 -41.88 26.75
CA ALA A 120 9.72 -43.14 27.48
C ALA A 120 8.29 -43.70 27.48
N GLY A 121 7.26 -42.84 27.55
CA GLY A 121 5.85 -43.24 27.39
C GLY A 121 5.56 -43.78 25.99
N LEU A 122 6.03 -43.08 24.96
CA LEU A 122 5.90 -43.51 23.56
C LEU A 122 6.66 -44.82 23.28
N GLY A 123 7.87 -44.98 23.84
CA GLY A 123 8.66 -46.20 23.70
C GLY A 123 8.01 -47.45 24.30
N ARG A 124 7.06 -47.27 25.23
CA ARG A 124 6.23 -48.35 25.79
C ARG A 124 5.00 -48.67 24.93
N GLY A 125 4.80 -47.97 23.82
CA GLY A 125 3.65 -48.15 22.93
C GLY A 125 2.37 -47.46 23.43
N MET A 126 2.47 -46.50 24.34
CA MET A 126 1.31 -45.76 24.84
C MET A 126 0.69 -44.90 23.74
N ALA A 127 -0.63 -44.99 23.56
CA ALA A 127 -1.36 -44.13 22.64
C ALA A 127 -1.32 -42.67 23.13
N TRP A 128 -1.30 -41.73 22.20
CA TRP A 128 -1.14 -40.30 22.52
C TRP A 128 -2.27 -39.72 23.38
N THR A 129 -3.51 -40.20 23.17
CA THR A 129 -4.66 -39.83 23.99
C THR A 129 -4.46 -40.26 25.44
N ALA A 130 -4.00 -41.50 25.66
CA ALA A 130 -3.68 -42.01 27.00
C ALA A 130 -2.49 -41.27 27.63
N LEU A 131 -1.50 -40.84 26.83
CA LEU A 131 -0.39 -40.04 27.32
C LEU A 131 -0.82 -38.63 27.74
N GLN A 132 -1.73 -37.99 26.99
CA GLN A 132 -2.31 -36.70 27.36
C GLN A 132 -3.13 -36.81 28.65
N GLU A 133 -3.97 -37.84 28.78
CA GLU A 133 -4.73 -38.10 30.01
C GLU A 133 -3.81 -38.29 31.22
N LEU A 134 -2.73 -39.06 31.07
CA LEU A 134 -1.73 -39.27 32.12
C LEU A 134 -1.03 -37.97 32.53
N VAL A 135 -0.69 -37.11 31.55
CA VAL A 135 -0.07 -35.80 31.82
C VAL A 135 -1.04 -34.89 32.54
N ASP A 136 -2.32 -34.86 32.14
CA ASP A 136 -3.35 -34.05 32.79
C ASP A 136 -3.61 -34.51 34.24
N GLU A 137 -3.60 -35.82 34.49
CA GLU A 137 -3.70 -36.38 35.84
C GLU A 137 -2.47 -36.05 36.69
N SER A 138 -1.26 -36.17 36.12
CA SER A 138 -0.01 -35.85 36.82
C SER A 138 0.08 -34.34 37.14
N ALA A 139 -0.38 -33.49 36.23
CA ALA A 139 -0.48 -32.04 36.46
C ALA A 139 -1.46 -31.72 37.60
N ARG A 140 -2.63 -32.40 37.65
CA ARG A 140 -3.59 -32.27 38.76
C ARG A 140 -3.04 -32.78 40.09
N ALA A 141 -2.18 -33.80 40.05
CA ALA A 141 -1.47 -34.32 41.22
C ALA A 141 -0.36 -33.39 41.73
N GLY A 142 -0.06 -32.29 41.03
CA GLY A 142 0.89 -31.27 41.46
C GLY A 142 2.30 -31.43 40.89
N ASP A 143 2.50 -32.27 39.87
CA ASP A 143 3.77 -32.33 39.15
C ASP A 143 3.97 -31.04 38.34
N GLN A 144 5.02 -30.30 38.68
CA GLN A 144 5.37 -29.03 38.03
C GLN A 144 5.72 -29.24 36.56
N LEU A 145 6.40 -30.35 36.20
CA LEU A 145 6.76 -30.63 34.81
C LEU A 145 5.52 -30.95 33.98
N ALA A 146 4.62 -31.78 34.50
CA ALA A 146 3.36 -32.09 33.83
C ALA A 146 2.48 -30.84 33.66
N ALA A 147 2.45 -29.94 34.65
CA ALA A 147 1.69 -28.69 34.59
C ALA A 147 2.17 -27.70 33.51
N MET A 148 3.42 -27.83 33.03
CA MET A 148 3.92 -27.00 31.92
C MET A 148 3.32 -27.40 30.57
N VAL A 149 2.77 -28.61 30.47
CA VAL A 149 2.19 -29.13 29.23
C VAL A 149 0.76 -28.63 29.08
N VAL A 150 0.57 -27.66 28.19
CA VAL A 150 -0.77 -27.13 27.89
C VAL A 150 -1.56 -28.09 27.00
N ARG A 151 -0.90 -28.71 26.00
CA ARG A 151 -1.50 -29.66 25.07
C ARG A 151 -0.44 -30.41 24.27
N LEU A 152 -0.71 -31.67 24.03
CA LEU A 152 0.04 -32.54 23.15
C LEU A 152 -0.69 -32.64 21.78
N ASP A 153 -0.20 -31.98 20.72
CA ASP A 153 -0.80 -32.07 19.36
C ASP A 153 0.21 -32.51 18.28
N LEU A 154 0.11 -33.77 17.85
CA LEU A 154 0.97 -34.34 16.79
C LEU A 154 0.36 -34.27 15.39
N ARG A 155 -0.89 -33.80 15.24
CA ARG A 155 -1.57 -33.76 13.93
C ARG A 155 -0.89 -32.82 12.93
N GLY A 156 -0.10 -31.86 13.42
CA GLY A 156 0.73 -30.97 12.62
C GLY A 156 2.07 -31.57 12.20
N VAL A 157 2.73 -32.33 13.09
CA VAL A 157 4.10 -32.81 12.90
C VAL A 157 4.22 -33.79 11.72
N ALA A 158 3.22 -34.65 11.52
CA ALA A 158 3.16 -35.57 10.37
C ALA A 158 3.14 -34.85 9.01
N LYS A 159 2.63 -33.61 8.95
CA LYS A 159 2.55 -32.82 7.70
C LYS A 159 3.86 -32.11 7.36
N GLU A 160 4.72 -31.86 8.34
CA GLU A 160 5.96 -31.09 8.17
C GLU A 160 7.15 -31.99 7.82
N VAL A 161 7.22 -33.20 8.40
CA VAL A 161 8.21 -34.23 8.02
C VAL A 161 8.04 -34.65 6.55
N SER A 162 6.79 -34.75 6.07
CA SER A 162 6.50 -35.08 4.66
C SER A 162 6.92 -33.98 3.66
N ARG A 163 7.14 -32.74 4.09
CA ARG A 163 7.55 -31.62 3.20
C ARG A 163 9.06 -31.42 3.13
N LYS A 164 9.84 -32.09 3.99
CA LYS A 164 11.29 -31.86 4.15
C LYS A 164 12.18 -32.87 3.42
N CYS A 165 11.61 -33.75 2.58
CA CYS A 165 12.38 -34.60 1.67
C CYS A 165 12.01 -34.36 0.20
N PRO A 166 12.47 -33.27 -0.44
CA PRO A 166 12.66 -33.27 -1.88
C PRO A 166 14.11 -33.70 -2.19
N GLY A 167 14.29 -34.97 -2.55
CA GLY A 167 15.53 -35.46 -3.17
C GLY A 167 16.39 -36.37 -2.29
N SER A 168 16.10 -37.67 -2.34
CA SER A 168 17.14 -38.70 -2.31
C SER A 168 16.60 -39.94 -3.00
N VAL A 169 17.00 -40.06 -4.27
CA VAL A 169 17.39 -41.23 -5.08
C VAL A 169 16.97 -40.96 -6.53
#